data_AF-A0A7S0KXT4-F1
#
_entry.id   AF-A0A7S0KXT4-F1
#
_cell.length_a   1.000
_cell.length_b   1.000
_cell.length_c   1.000
_cell.angle_alpha   90.00
_cell.angle_beta   90.00
_cell.angle_gamma   90.00
#
_symmetry.space_group_name_H-M   'P 1'
#
loop_
_entity.id
_entity.type
_entity.pdbx_description
1 polymer ?
#
loop_
_entity_poly.entity_id
_entity_poly.type
_entity_poly.pdbx_seq_one_letter_code
_entity_poly.pdbx_strand_id
1 'polypeptide(L)'
;KKRCDLTYHYMGGGIPSRTIIRARNIDASKYRILIERKGELSEADLPEGVDPRDMFNHFNTRTPGGYISDFEEESEEAPLRSQGQVKKRFAPLLLKEGKVYRKSVTTFLRQAVKGEKIDAVIYGKHETKYTVTEDTCWVACGRAAGEFYVLTDKEFHDNYDVKNCKPIKDTSTPQAANLRQQGFLEYKSNRKVWARKVDGQDMDFFRYGNEKKTTSTANEAYFTAPWDESMRVEQGDYLVMTYPDRSACDGIYRIESSVFGYSYEKDTDDGRHWVMMG
;
A
#
# COMPACT_ATOMS: atom_id res chain seq x y z
N LYS A 1 7.79 8.18 -23.11
CA LYS A 1 7.94 9.66 -23.17
C LYS A 1 8.69 10.06 -21.92
N LYS A 2 9.92 10.57 -22.03
CA LYS A 2 10.72 10.92 -20.85
C LYS A 2 10.27 12.28 -20.31
N ARG A 3 10.07 12.36 -19.00
CA ARG A 3 9.74 13.58 -18.28
C ARG A 3 10.95 13.98 -17.45
N CYS A 4 11.34 15.24 -17.50
CA CYS A 4 12.45 15.77 -16.70
C CYS A 4 12.05 17.15 -16.22
N ASP A 5 11.87 17.33 -14.91
CA ASP A 5 11.65 18.64 -14.31
C ASP A 5 13.01 19.19 -13.87
N LEU A 6 13.54 20.18 -14.60
CA LEU A 6 14.72 20.94 -14.16
C LEU A 6 14.23 22.11 -13.29
N THR A 7 14.95 22.46 -12.22
CA THR A 7 14.69 23.70 -11.47
C THR A 7 15.97 24.51 -11.38
N TYR A 8 15.94 25.76 -11.85
CA TYR A 8 17.08 26.67 -11.84
C TYR A 8 16.83 27.87 -10.92
N HIS A 9 17.89 28.33 -10.26
CA HIS A 9 17.88 29.54 -9.45
C HIS A 9 18.90 30.54 -10.00
N TYR A 10 18.43 31.55 -10.75
CA TYR A 10 19.30 32.62 -11.23
C TYR A 10 19.48 33.70 -10.15
N MET A 11 20.73 34.00 -9.80
CA MET A 11 21.11 35.07 -8.88
C MET A 11 21.99 36.09 -9.62
N GLY A 12 21.41 36.84 -10.56
CA GLY A 12 22.05 37.96 -11.23
C GLY A 12 21.73 39.29 -10.52
N GLY A 13 22.74 40.12 -10.31
CA GLY A 13 22.65 41.35 -9.48
C GLY A 13 21.57 42.33 -9.94
N GLY A 14 20.58 42.55 -9.07
CA GLY A 14 19.50 43.52 -9.26
C GLY A 14 18.11 42.88 -9.23
N ILE A 15 17.57 42.75 -8.01
CA ILE A 15 16.26 42.19 -7.64
C ILE A 15 16.17 40.65 -7.73
N PRO A 16 15.98 39.93 -6.60
CA PRO A 16 15.81 38.48 -6.61
C PRO A 16 14.43 38.15 -7.21
N SER A 17 14.41 37.72 -8.48
CA SER A 17 13.23 37.12 -9.08
C SER A 17 13.48 35.62 -9.27
N ARG A 18 12.74 34.81 -8.50
CA ARG A 18 12.76 33.35 -8.63
C ARG A 18 12.14 32.99 -9.98
N THR A 19 12.98 32.71 -10.98
CA THR A 19 12.53 32.21 -12.28
C THR A 19 12.66 30.71 -12.27
N ILE A 20 11.54 29.99 -12.27
CA ILE A 20 11.51 28.53 -12.30
C ILE A 20 11.29 28.13 -13.77
N ILE A 21 12.24 27.44 -14.37
CA ILE A 21 12.12 26.94 -15.75
C ILE A 21 11.82 25.45 -15.65
N ARG A 22 10.58 25.04 -15.95
CA ARG A 22 10.18 23.62 -15.92
C ARG A 22 10.05 23.10 -17.35
N ALA A 23 10.93 22.20 -17.80
CA ALA A 23 10.76 21.58 -19.11
C ALA A 23 9.74 20.43 -19.03
N ARG A 24 8.80 20.30 -19.98
CA ARG A 24 7.86 19.16 -20.03
C ARG A 24 7.77 18.60 -21.45
N ASN A 25 7.62 17.28 -21.56
CA ASN A 25 7.46 16.52 -22.82
C ASN A 25 8.58 16.78 -23.86
N ILE A 26 9.75 16.21 -23.61
CA ILE A 26 10.88 16.29 -24.53
C ILE A 26 10.66 15.31 -25.69
N ASP A 27 10.16 15.80 -26.82
CA ASP A 27 10.25 15.15 -28.13
C ASP A 27 11.54 15.65 -28.81
N ALA A 28 12.43 14.73 -29.19
CA ALA A 28 13.76 15.05 -29.71
C ALA A 28 13.74 15.85 -31.04
N SER A 29 12.56 16.06 -31.65
CA SER A 29 12.40 16.78 -32.91
C SER A 29 11.89 18.22 -32.78
N LYS A 30 11.37 18.64 -31.62
CA LYS A 30 10.83 20.01 -31.39
C LYS A 30 10.95 20.38 -29.91
N TYR A 31 11.96 21.16 -29.56
CA TYR A 31 12.17 21.63 -28.19
C TYR A 31 11.34 22.90 -27.93
N ARG A 32 10.53 22.88 -26.87
CA ARG A 32 9.89 24.08 -26.30
C ARG A 32 10.24 24.21 -24.83
N ILE A 33 10.55 25.41 -24.39
CA ILE A 33 10.81 25.71 -22.98
C ILE A 33 9.54 26.32 -22.40
N LEU A 34 9.11 25.80 -21.25
CA LEU A 34 8.09 26.44 -20.42
C LEU A 34 8.79 27.24 -19.31
N ILE A 35 8.53 28.55 -19.31
CA ILE A 35 9.10 29.49 -18.33
C ILE A 35 7.97 29.92 -17.40
N GLU A 36 8.14 29.67 -16.10
CA GLU A 36 7.22 30.12 -15.07
C GLU A 36 7.78 31.36 -14.37
N ARG A 37 7.08 32.50 -14.52
CA ARG A 37 7.41 33.76 -13.85
C ARG A 37 6.22 34.22 -13.02
N LYS A 38 6.42 34.37 -11.71
CA LYS A 38 5.38 34.83 -10.76
C LYS A 38 4.05 34.03 -10.84
N GLY A 39 4.13 32.73 -11.11
CA GLY A 39 2.96 31.84 -11.20
C GLY A 39 2.28 31.82 -12.57
N GLU A 40 2.77 32.57 -13.56
CA GLU A 40 2.32 32.52 -14.95
C GLU A 40 3.26 31.68 -15.79
N LEU A 41 2.69 30.74 -16.54
CA LEU A 41 3.41 29.86 -17.48
C LEU A 41 3.37 30.45 -18.88
N SER A 42 4.53 30.50 -19.53
CA SER A 42 4.65 30.91 -20.94
C SER A 42 5.55 29.95 -21.71
N GLU A 43 5.26 29.76 -23.01
CA GLU A 43 6.07 28.97 -23.92
C GLU A 43 7.06 29.87 -24.67
N ALA A 44 8.30 29.41 -24.84
CA ALA A 44 9.30 30.05 -25.68
C ALA A 44 10.04 29.01 -26.52
N ASP A 45 10.39 29.39 -27.75
CA ASP A 45 11.27 28.63 -28.62
C ASP A 45 12.73 28.76 -28.14
N LEU A 46 13.54 27.74 -28.43
CA LEU A 46 14.98 27.83 -28.17
C LEU A 46 15.61 28.93 -29.04
N PRO A 47 16.58 29.70 -28.51
CA PRO A 47 17.38 30.60 -29.32
C PRO A 47 18.08 29.83 -30.45
N GLU A 48 18.13 30.41 -31.65
CA GLU A 48 18.81 29.82 -32.80
C GLU A 48 20.28 29.52 -32.47
N GLY A 49 20.73 28.31 -32.80
CA GLY A 49 22.13 27.87 -32.62
C GLY A 49 22.45 27.23 -31.26
N VAL A 50 21.48 27.09 -30.35
CA VAL A 50 21.68 26.40 -29.06
C VAL A 50 21.29 24.93 -29.19
N ASP A 51 22.27 24.02 -29.06
CA ASP A 51 22.00 22.59 -28.94
C ASP A 51 21.51 22.28 -27.51
N PRO A 52 20.29 21.75 -27.32
CA PRO A 52 19.76 21.41 -26.01
C PRO A 52 20.55 20.32 -25.28
N ARG A 53 21.39 19.54 -25.97
CA ARG A 53 22.35 18.61 -25.34
C ARG A 53 23.56 19.35 -24.77
N ASP A 54 23.98 20.45 -25.39
CA ASP A 54 25.00 21.33 -24.84
C ASP A 54 24.49 22.09 -23.63
N MET A 55 23.19 22.45 -23.59
CA MET A 55 22.56 22.95 -22.36
C MET A 55 22.51 21.91 -21.23
N PHE A 56 22.63 20.60 -21.49
CA PHE A 56 22.78 19.63 -20.41
C PHE A 56 24.24 19.54 -19.91
N ASN A 57 25.21 19.68 -20.81
CA ASN A 57 26.63 19.56 -20.48
C ASN A 57 27.27 20.84 -19.92
N HIS A 58 26.82 22.03 -20.36
CA HIS A 58 27.36 23.31 -19.91
C HIS A 58 26.99 23.62 -18.44
N PHE A 59 25.89 23.05 -17.95
CA PHE A 59 25.39 23.27 -16.59
C PHE A 59 26.07 22.41 -15.53
N ASN A 60 26.81 21.37 -15.94
CA ASN A 60 27.56 20.51 -15.03
C ASN A 60 28.95 21.04 -14.66
N THR A 61 29.46 22.10 -15.31
CA THR A 61 30.89 22.44 -15.15
C THR A 61 31.24 23.89 -14.80
N ARG A 62 30.34 24.89 -14.84
CA ARG A 62 30.75 26.26 -14.47
C ARG A 62 29.64 27.13 -13.85
N THR A 63 29.43 26.99 -12.54
CA THR A 63 29.10 28.14 -11.65
C THR A 63 29.40 27.78 -10.19
N PRO A 64 30.19 28.57 -9.44
CA PRO A 64 30.28 28.43 -7.99
C PRO A 64 28.95 28.92 -7.39
N GLY A 65 28.15 28.01 -6.81
CA GLY A 65 27.01 28.35 -5.96
C GLY A 65 25.60 27.93 -6.44
N GLY A 66 25.46 27.22 -7.56
CA GLY A 66 24.18 26.63 -7.98
C GLY A 66 24.14 25.14 -7.66
N TYR A 67 23.32 24.73 -6.68
CA TYR A 67 23.04 23.31 -6.43
C TYR A 67 21.85 22.88 -7.29
N ILE A 68 22.02 21.81 -8.06
CA ILE A 68 20.91 21.06 -8.65
C ILE A 68 20.36 20.16 -7.54
N SER A 69 19.17 20.46 -7.03
CA SER A 69 18.45 19.55 -6.15
C SER A 69 17.74 18.50 -7.00
N ASP A 70 18.15 17.26 -6.80
CA ASP A 70 17.39 16.03 -7.05
C ASP A 70 17.01 15.72 -8.51
N PHE A 71 17.84 14.88 -9.12
CA PHE A 71 17.48 14.08 -10.29
C PHE A 71 16.64 12.90 -9.81
N GLU A 72 15.31 13.01 -9.86
CA GLU A 72 14.45 11.83 -9.80
C GLU A 72 14.34 11.23 -11.20
N GLU A 73 15.17 10.22 -11.46
CA GLU A 73 14.98 9.35 -12.63
C GLU A 73 13.68 8.58 -12.39
N GLU A 74 12.59 8.98 -13.08
CA GLU A 74 11.33 8.22 -13.16
C GLU A 74 11.67 6.85 -13.77
N SER A 75 12.04 5.90 -12.90
CA SER A 75 12.29 4.53 -13.29
C SER A 75 10.95 3.96 -13.75
N GLU A 76 10.90 3.39 -14.96
CA GLU A 76 9.76 2.56 -15.37
C GLU A 76 9.62 1.43 -14.34
N GLU A 77 8.73 1.61 -13.36
CA GLU A 77 8.41 0.58 -12.39
C GLU A 77 7.85 -0.61 -13.16
N ALA A 78 8.42 -1.79 -12.92
CA ALA A 78 7.91 -2.98 -13.57
C ALA A 78 6.44 -3.16 -13.19
N PRO A 79 5.59 -3.61 -14.13
CA PRO A 79 4.16 -3.67 -13.90
C PRO A 79 3.84 -4.62 -12.73
N LEU A 80 3.22 -4.07 -11.67
CA LEU A 80 2.70 -4.85 -10.55
C LEU A 80 1.63 -5.83 -11.03
N ARG A 81 1.57 -7.01 -10.40
CA ARG A 81 0.46 -7.95 -10.66
C ARG A 81 -0.85 -7.33 -10.16
N SER A 82 -1.80 -7.15 -11.05
CA SER A 82 -3.14 -6.70 -10.70
C SER A 82 -3.90 -7.75 -9.88
N GLN A 83 -4.90 -7.32 -9.09
CA GLN A 83 -5.80 -8.24 -8.40
C GLN A 83 -6.48 -9.25 -9.33
N GLY A 84 -6.81 -8.86 -10.57
CA GLY A 84 -7.37 -9.78 -11.55
C GLY A 84 -6.43 -10.95 -11.87
N GLN A 85 -5.14 -10.65 -12.04
CA GLN A 85 -4.11 -11.67 -12.28
C GLN A 85 -3.88 -12.53 -11.03
N VAL A 86 -3.81 -11.92 -9.84
CA VAL A 86 -3.63 -12.63 -8.57
C VAL A 86 -4.81 -13.57 -8.31
N LYS A 87 -6.06 -13.10 -8.42
CA LYS A 87 -7.26 -13.93 -8.28
C LYS A 87 -7.27 -15.10 -9.26
N LYS A 88 -7.00 -14.83 -10.54
CA LYS A 88 -6.96 -15.87 -11.59
C LYS A 88 -5.95 -16.98 -11.27
N ARG A 89 -4.81 -16.63 -10.67
CA ARG A 89 -3.77 -17.59 -10.29
C ARG A 89 -4.08 -18.31 -8.99
N PHE A 90 -4.42 -17.58 -7.93
CA PHE A 90 -4.39 -18.07 -6.56
C PHE A 90 -5.74 -18.48 -5.99
N ALA A 91 -6.87 -17.95 -6.48
CA ALA A 91 -8.19 -18.38 -5.96
C ALA A 91 -8.42 -19.89 -6.17
N PRO A 92 -8.12 -20.49 -7.35
CA PRO A 92 -8.23 -21.94 -7.52
C PRO A 92 -7.30 -22.73 -6.59
N LEU A 93 -6.08 -22.23 -6.35
CA LEU A 93 -5.10 -22.88 -5.46
C LEU A 93 -5.55 -22.81 -4.00
N LEU A 94 -6.09 -21.69 -3.55
CA LEU A 94 -6.65 -21.53 -2.20
C LEU A 94 -7.86 -22.43 -1.98
N LEU A 95 -8.74 -22.56 -2.97
CA LEU A 95 -9.92 -23.44 -2.87
C LEU A 95 -9.54 -24.93 -2.89
N LYS A 96 -8.54 -25.32 -3.70
CA LYS A 96 -8.14 -26.72 -3.86
C LYS A 96 -7.19 -27.19 -2.74
N GLU A 97 -6.19 -26.37 -2.41
CA GLU A 97 -5.05 -26.77 -1.59
C GLU A 97 -4.91 -25.91 -0.32
N GLY A 98 -5.54 -24.73 -0.30
CA GLY A 98 -5.54 -23.85 0.88
C GLY A 98 -6.18 -24.54 2.08
N LYS A 99 -5.68 -24.19 3.26
CA LYS A 99 -6.24 -24.65 4.54
C LYS A 99 -7.12 -23.55 5.11
N VAL A 100 -8.15 -23.94 5.86
CA VAL A 100 -9.01 -22.98 6.54
C VAL A 100 -8.36 -22.63 7.87
N TYR A 101 -8.29 -21.33 8.15
CA TYR A 101 -7.82 -20.79 9.41
C TYR A 101 -8.87 -19.86 9.97
N ARG A 102 -8.96 -19.80 11.30
CA ARG A 102 -9.80 -18.85 12.02
C ARG A 102 -8.92 -17.83 12.73
N LYS A 103 -9.37 -16.58 12.77
CA LYS A 103 -8.68 -15.53 13.55
C LYS A 103 -8.89 -15.82 15.03
N SER A 104 -7.81 -16.14 15.75
CA SER A 104 -7.86 -16.58 17.16
C SER A 104 -7.74 -15.43 18.15
N VAL A 105 -7.13 -14.31 17.73
CA VAL A 105 -6.94 -13.13 18.57
C VAL A 105 -8.13 -12.18 18.51
N THR A 106 -8.42 -11.52 19.64
CA THR A 106 -9.42 -10.45 19.70
C THR A 106 -8.96 -9.22 18.93
N THR A 107 -9.90 -8.38 18.54
CA THR A 107 -9.66 -7.05 17.97
C THR A 107 -10.28 -6.02 18.89
N PHE A 108 -9.65 -4.85 19.02
CA PHE A 108 -10.24 -3.73 19.76
C PHE A 108 -11.10 -2.93 18.79
N LEU A 109 -12.38 -2.71 19.10
CA LEU A 109 -13.25 -1.87 18.28
C LEU A 109 -14.03 -0.85 19.11
N ARG A 110 -14.37 0.26 18.45
CA ARG A 110 -15.36 1.24 18.90
C ARG A 110 -16.11 1.80 17.70
N GLN A 111 -17.24 2.44 17.96
CA GLN A 111 -17.92 3.23 16.94
C GLN A 111 -17.04 4.43 16.54
N ALA A 112 -16.98 4.69 15.24
CA ALA A 112 -16.25 5.82 14.68
C ALA A 112 -17.03 7.12 14.88
N VAL A 113 -16.32 8.25 14.90
CA VAL A 113 -16.96 9.57 14.90
C VAL A 113 -16.87 10.15 13.49
N LYS A 114 -17.99 10.63 12.94
CA LYS A 114 -17.98 11.28 11.62
C LYS A 114 -17.01 12.46 11.59
N GLY A 115 -16.17 12.52 10.57
CA GLY A 115 -15.12 13.52 10.40
C GLY A 115 -13.82 13.20 11.14
N GLU A 116 -13.79 12.12 11.94
CA GLU A 116 -12.56 11.64 12.58
C GLU A 116 -11.54 11.20 11.52
N LYS A 117 -10.26 11.50 11.78
CA LYS A 117 -9.15 11.06 10.95
C LYS A 117 -8.45 9.87 11.63
N ILE A 118 -8.40 8.75 10.93
CA ILE A 118 -7.73 7.53 11.35
C ILE A 118 -6.44 7.40 10.57
N ASP A 119 -5.32 7.39 11.29
CA ASP A 119 -4.01 7.06 10.73
C ASP A 119 -3.81 5.54 10.79
N ALA A 120 -3.71 4.89 9.63
CA ALA A 120 -3.27 3.51 9.54
C ALA A 120 -1.74 3.48 9.74
N VAL A 121 -1.32 3.04 10.92
CA VAL A 121 0.09 2.89 11.29
C VAL A 121 0.39 1.40 11.42
N ILE A 122 1.28 0.88 10.58
CA ILE A 122 1.78 -0.49 10.67
C ILE A 122 3.24 -0.43 11.13
N TYR A 123 3.57 -1.07 12.25
CA TYR A 123 4.91 -1.03 12.86
C TYR A 123 5.49 0.38 13.06
N GLY A 124 4.66 1.37 13.40
CA GLY A 124 5.09 2.75 13.63
C GLY A 124 5.34 3.57 12.36
N LYS A 125 5.10 3.01 11.16
CA LYS A 125 5.16 3.74 9.90
C LYS A 125 3.74 4.13 9.47
N HIS A 126 3.53 5.42 9.20
CA HIS A 126 2.28 5.92 8.64
C HIS A 126 2.14 5.41 7.21
N GLU A 127 1.07 4.67 6.94
CA GLU A 127 0.77 4.19 5.58
C GLU A 127 -0.34 5.04 4.95
N THR A 128 -1.45 5.27 5.65
CA THR A 128 -2.62 5.94 5.08
C THR A 128 -3.40 6.77 6.10
N LYS A 129 -4.09 7.80 5.60
CA LYS A 129 -5.02 8.62 6.37
C LYS A 129 -6.43 8.41 5.84
N TYR A 130 -7.31 7.90 6.68
CA TYR A 130 -8.73 7.75 6.36
C TYR A 130 -9.55 8.78 7.11
N THR A 131 -10.49 9.45 6.44
CA THR A 131 -11.45 10.33 7.12
C THR A 131 -12.81 9.64 7.15
N VAL A 132 -13.35 9.45 8.34
CA VAL A 132 -14.63 8.79 8.57
C VAL A 132 -15.75 9.64 7.96
N THR A 133 -16.46 9.09 6.97
CA THR A 133 -17.53 9.81 6.26
C THR A 133 -18.91 9.63 6.90
N GLU A 134 -19.10 8.54 7.66
CA GLU A 134 -20.38 8.13 8.25
C GLU A 134 -20.21 7.79 9.74
N ASP A 135 -21.22 8.10 10.54
CA ASP A 135 -21.28 7.81 11.99
C ASP A 135 -21.65 6.35 12.31
N THR A 136 -21.99 5.57 11.29
CA THR A 136 -22.25 4.13 11.34
C THR A 136 -20.97 3.29 11.24
N CYS A 137 -19.84 3.91 10.89
CA CYS A 137 -18.56 3.23 10.78
C CYS A 137 -18.02 2.81 12.15
N TRP A 138 -17.11 1.83 12.12
CA TRP A 138 -16.39 1.34 13.28
C TRP A 138 -14.89 1.49 13.07
N VAL A 139 -14.16 1.85 14.12
CA VAL A 139 -12.70 1.86 14.12
C VAL A 139 -12.22 0.57 14.76
N ALA A 140 -11.39 -0.18 14.05
CA ALA A 140 -10.73 -1.37 14.55
C ALA A 140 -9.25 -1.11 14.77
N CYS A 141 -8.70 -1.62 15.88
CA CYS A 141 -7.27 -1.72 16.15
C CYS A 141 -6.90 -3.19 16.28
N GLY A 142 -6.09 -3.69 15.35
CA GLY A 142 -5.61 -5.07 15.38
C GLY A 142 -4.68 -5.32 16.56
N ARG A 143 -4.85 -6.48 17.22
CA ARG A 143 -4.03 -6.85 18.37
C ARG A 143 -2.61 -7.28 17.98
N ALA A 144 -2.42 -7.71 16.74
CA ALA A 144 -1.15 -8.28 16.28
C ALA A 144 -0.14 -7.19 15.89
N ALA A 145 -0.53 -6.22 15.08
CA ALA A 145 0.37 -5.16 14.61
C ALA A 145 -0.01 -3.76 15.12
N GLY A 146 -1.11 -3.62 15.87
CA GLY A 146 -1.59 -2.33 16.36
C GLY A 146 -2.19 -1.46 15.25
N GLU A 147 -2.54 -2.08 14.13
CA GLU A 147 -2.99 -1.41 12.92
C GLU A 147 -4.42 -0.91 13.06
N PHE A 148 -4.67 0.35 12.67
CA PHE A 148 -6.00 0.93 12.65
C PHE A 148 -6.61 0.86 11.26
N TYR A 149 -7.88 0.46 11.18
CA TYR A 149 -8.68 0.49 9.95
C TYR A 149 -10.14 0.77 10.28
N VAL A 150 -10.87 1.24 9.28
CA VAL A 150 -12.31 1.51 9.38
C VAL A 150 -13.11 0.38 8.77
N LEU A 151 -14.19 0.01 9.45
CA LEU A 151 -15.17 -0.96 9.01
C LEU A 151 -16.51 -0.26 8.81
N THR A 152 -17.26 -0.70 7.82
CA THR A 152 -18.69 -0.43 7.74
C THR A 152 -19.43 -1.15 8.86
N ASP A 153 -20.65 -0.67 9.18
CA ASP A 153 -21.51 -1.33 10.16
C ASP A 153 -21.79 -2.79 9.78
N LYS A 154 -22.00 -3.05 8.48
CA LYS A 154 -22.19 -4.39 7.95
C LYS A 154 -20.97 -5.28 8.20
N GLU A 155 -19.77 -4.81 7.86
CA GLU A 155 -18.54 -5.59 8.10
C GLU A 155 -18.33 -5.87 9.58
N PHE A 156 -18.65 -4.93 10.47
CA PHE A 156 -18.58 -5.16 11.91
C PHE A 156 -19.52 -6.30 12.34
N HIS A 157 -20.80 -6.23 11.96
CA HIS A 157 -21.79 -7.22 12.36
C HIS A 157 -21.55 -8.61 11.74
N ASP A 158 -21.07 -8.67 10.50
CA ASP A 158 -20.77 -9.93 9.82
C ASP A 158 -19.54 -10.63 10.42
N ASN A 159 -18.54 -9.85 10.85
CA ASN A 159 -17.22 -10.38 11.17
C ASN A 159 -16.92 -10.52 12.67
N TYR A 160 -17.75 -9.98 13.57
CA TYR A 160 -17.45 -9.94 15.01
C TYR A 160 -18.61 -10.43 15.89
N ASP A 161 -18.26 -11.01 17.05
CA ASP A 161 -19.24 -11.35 18.08
C ASP A 161 -19.68 -10.08 18.83
N VAL A 162 -20.72 -9.44 18.31
CA VAL A 162 -21.28 -8.20 18.85
C VAL A 162 -21.96 -8.38 20.21
N LYS A 163 -22.37 -9.60 20.57
CA LYS A 163 -23.15 -9.87 21.79
C LYS A 163 -22.25 -10.08 23.01
N ASN A 164 -21.04 -10.58 22.81
CA ASN A 164 -20.12 -10.97 23.89
C ASN A 164 -18.82 -10.14 23.91
N CYS A 165 -18.92 -8.85 23.58
CA CYS A 165 -17.79 -7.93 23.71
C CYS A 165 -17.34 -7.78 25.18
N LYS A 166 -16.07 -7.44 25.39
CA LYS A 166 -15.48 -7.35 26.74
C LYS A 166 -14.74 -6.03 26.91
N PRO A 167 -14.73 -5.43 28.12
CA PRO A 167 -13.81 -4.34 28.41
C PRO A 167 -12.35 -4.79 28.25
N ILE A 168 -11.47 -3.88 27.83
CA ILE A 168 -10.02 -4.11 27.81
C ILE A 168 -9.54 -4.29 29.26
N LYS A 169 -9.13 -5.52 29.59
CA LYS A 169 -8.73 -5.90 30.95
C LYS A 169 -7.28 -5.54 31.26
N ASP A 170 -6.40 -5.83 30.31
CA ASP A 170 -4.97 -5.61 30.46
C ASP A 170 -4.62 -4.20 29.98
N THR A 171 -4.34 -3.30 30.91
CA THR A 171 -3.86 -1.94 30.65
C THR A 171 -2.41 -1.77 31.06
N SER A 172 -1.63 -2.87 31.12
CA SER A 172 -0.21 -2.83 31.47
C SER A 172 0.63 -2.03 30.46
N THR A 173 0.15 -1.91 29.22
CA THR A 173 0.80 -1.11 28.18
C THR A 173 0.12 0.26 28.01
N PRO A 174 0.89 1.33 27.69
CA PRO A 174 0.31 2.64 27.38
C PRO A 174 -0.71 2.59 26.23
N GLN A 175 -0.49 1.73 25.23
CA GLN A 175 -1.41 1.55 24.12
C GLN A 175 -2.76 1.01 24.58
N ALA A 176 -2.78 -0.05 25.40
CA ALA A 176 -4.03 -0.64 25.87
C ALA A 176 -4.78 0.29 26.83
N ALA A 177 -4.06 1.04 27.68
CA ALA A 177 -4.66 2.09 28.50
C ALA A 177 -5.32 3.19 27.64
N ASN A 178 -4.64 3.64 26.59
CA ASN A 178 -5.16 4.64 25.66
C ASN A 178 -6.39 4.15 24.88
N LEU A 179 -6.35 2.93 24.33
CA LEU A 179 -7.51 2.31 23.67
C LEU A 179 -8.72 2.25 24.61
N ARG A 180 -8.51 1.86 25.88
CA ARG A 180 -9.59 1.83 26.87
C ARG A 180 -10.16 3.22 27.14
N GLN A 181 -9.31 4.24 27.27
CA GLN A 181 -9.74 5.62 27.47
C GLN A 181 -10.54 6.15 26.28
N GLN A 182 -10.21 5.72 25.06
CA GLN A 182 -10.94 6.06 23.83
C GLN A 182 -12.25 5.28 23.66
N GLY A 183 -12.62 4.40 24.61
CA GLY A 183 -13.88 3.65 24.55
C GLY A 183 -13.83 2.39 23.70
N PHE A 184 -12.64 1.88 23.36
CA PHE A 184 -12.54 0.59 22.69
C PHE A 184 -12.93 -0.57 23.61
N LEU A 185 -13.58 -1.57 23.02
CA LEU A 185 -13.89 -2.87 23.63
C LEU A 185 -13.21 -3.99 22.84
N GLU A 186 -12.99 -5.13 23.49
CA GLU A 186 -12.48 -6.35 22.86
C GLU A 186 -13.62 -7.17 22.24
N TYR A 187 -13.47 -7.50 20.95
CA TYR A 187 -14.38 -8.36 20.22
C TYR A 187 -13.67 -9.60 19.71
N LYS A 188 -14.37 -10.73 19.76
CA LYS A 188 -13.93 -11.97 19.10
C LYS A 188 -14.27 -11.87 17.62
N SER A 189 -13.32 -12.23 16.77
CA SER A 189 -13.53 -12.35 15.32
C SER A 189 -14.26 -13.66 14.99
N ASN A 190 -15.26 -13.58 14.13
CA ASN A 190 -15.94 -14.73 13.50
C ASN A 190 -15.28 -15.11 12.16
N ARG A 191 -14.32 -14.31 11.68
CA ARG A 191 -13.67 -14.49 10.38
C ARG A 191 -12.89 -15.80 10.29
N LYS A 192 -13.08 -16.44 9.14
CA LYS A 192 -12.25 -17.52 8.64
C LYS A 192 -11.66 -17.11 7.30
N VAL A 193 -10.51 -17.70 6.96
CA VAL A 193 -9.85 -17.49 5.68
C VAL A 193 -9.36 -18.81 5.13
N TRP A 194 -9.39 -18.94 3.80
CA TRP A 194 -8.49 -19.83 3.10
C TRP A 194 -7.11 -19.21 3.12
N ALA A 195 -6.09 -19.97 3.52
CA ALA A 195 -4.71 -19.49 3.50
C ALA A 195 -3.77 -20.50 2.84
N ARG A 196 -2.80 -19.95 2.12
CA ARG A 196 -1.66 -20.68 1.54
C ARG A 196 -0.39 -19.92 1.88
N LYS A 197 0.63 -20.66 2.32
CA LYS A 197 1.97 -20.11 2.53
C LYS A 197 2.66 -19.92 1.19
N VAL A 198 3.18 -18.72 0.95
CA VAL A 198 3.90 -18.34 -0.28
C VAL A 198 5.20 -19.12 -0.39
N ASP A 199 5.38 -19.83 -1.49
CA ASP A 199 6.62 -20.55 -1.81
C ASP A 199 7.43 -19.86 -2.93
N GLY A 200 8.53 -20.49 -3.36
CA GLY A 200 9.38 -19.95 -4.42
C GLY A 200 8.67 -19.83 -5.78
N GLN A 201 7.79 -20.77 -6.13
CA GLN A 201 7.06 -20.73 -7.40
C GLN A 201 6.01 -19.61 -7.40
N ASP A 202 5.41 -19.36 -6.24
CA ASP A 202 4.52 -18.22 -6.03
C ASP A 202 5.29 -16.89 -6.20
N MET A 203 6.52 -16.81 -5.70
CA MET A 203 7.36 -15.62 -5.86
C MET A 203 7.77 -15.37 -7.32
N ASP A 204 8.04 -16.42 -8.11
CA ASP A 204 8.32 -16.28 -9.55
C ASP A 204 7.15 -15.62 -10.29
N PHE A 205 5.91 -15.91 -9.89
CA PHE A 205 4.73 -15.25 -10.45
C PHE A 205 4.72 -13.74 -10.16
N PHE A 206 5.06 -13.32 -8.93
CA PHE A 206 5.05 -11.92 -8.52
C PHE A 206 6.25 -11.11 -9.05
N ARG A 207 7.40 -11.76 -9.28
CA ARG A 207 8.62 -11.12 -9.80
C ARG A 207 8.64 -10.97 -11.33
N TYR A 208 7.56 -11.34 -12.01
CA TYR A 208 7.47 -11.25 -13.46
C TYR A 208 7.79 -9.84 -13.99
N GLY A 209 8.63 -9.77 -15.01
CA GLY A 209 9.06 -8.50 -15.62
C GLY A 209 10.16 -7.74 -14.85
N ASN A 210 10.59 -8.25 -13.69
CA ASN A 210 11.68 -7.67 -12.87
C ASN A 210 13.02 -8.40 -13.03
N GLU A 211 13.20 -9.22 -14.07
CA GLU A 211 14.39 -10.06 -14.30
C GLU A 211 15.72 -9.29 -14.33
N LYS A 212 15.69 -7.98 -14.60
CA LYS A 212 16.87 -7.11 -14.67
C LYS A 212 17.13 -6.28 -13.40
N LYS A 213 16.21 -6.26 -12.44
CA LYS A 213 16.36 -5.56 -11.14
C LYS A 213 16.73 -6.52 -9.99
N THR A 214 16.80 -7.82 -10.26
CA THR A 214 17.26 -8.81 -9.28
C THR A 214 18.78 -8.73 -9.11
N THR A 215 19.25 -7.73 -8.36
CA THR A 215 20.30 -8.05 -7.41
C THR A 215 19.71 -9.11 -6.47
N SER A 216 20.47 -10.18 -6.27
CA SER A 216 20.11 -11.49 -5.73
C SER A 216 19.68 -11.48 -4.24
N THR A 217 19.13 -10.37 -3.74
CA THR A 217 18.80 -10.13 -2.33
C THR A 217 17.36 -9.65 -2.08
N ALA A 218 16.56 -9.35 -3.12
CA ALA A 218 15.16 -8.95 -2.91
C ALA A 218 14.26 -10.16 -2.63
N ASN A 219 14.13 -10.52 -1.35
CA ASN A 219 13.15 -11.50 -0.86
C ASN A 219 11.69 -11.04 -0.99
N GLU A 220 11.48 -9.78 -1.39
CA GLU A 220 10.18 -9.16 -1.56
C GLU A 220 9.79 -8.98 -3.02
N ALA A 221 8.48 -8.98 -3.27
CA ALA A 221 7.83 -8.53 -4.49
C ALA A 221 6.58 -7.72 -4.11
N TYR A 222 5.89 -7.14 -5.10
CA TYR A 222 4.71 -6.32 -4.87
C TYR A 222 3.59 -6.69 -5.84
N PHE A 223 2.34 -6.55 -5.39
CA PHE A 223 1.14 -6.71 -6.21
C PHE A 223 0.07 -5.72 -5.77
N THR A 224 -0.93 -5.44 -6.61
CA THR A 224 -2.05 -4.58 -6.25
C THR A 224 -2.97 -5.32 -5.28
N ALA A 225 -3.28 -4.74 -4.12
CA ALA A 225 -4.22 -5.26 -3.12
C ALA A 225 -5.69 -5.13 -3.57
N PRO A 226 -6.65 -5.77 -2.87
CA PRO A 226 -8.09 -5.61 -3.15
C PRO A 226 -8.59 -4.16 -3.08
N TRP A 227 -7.91 -3.31 -2.32
CA TRP A 227 -8.20 -1.89 -2.16
C TRP A 227 -7.32 -0.96 -3.03
N ASP A 228 -6.76 -1.50 -4.11
CA ASP A 228 -6.01 -0.76 -5.15
C ASP A 228 -4.70 -0.10 -4.69
N GLU A 229 -4.08 -0.62 -3.63
CA GLU A 229 -2.75 -0.17 -3.16
C GLU A 229 -1.66 -1.20 -3.43
N SER A 230 -0.40 -0.77 -3.46
CA SER A 230 0.75 -1.66 -3.57
C SER A 230 0.94 -2.47 -2.29
N MET A 231 0.95 -3.79 -2.41
CA MET A 231 1.11 -4.73 -1.31
C MET A 231 2.38 -5.55 -1.49
N ARG A 232 3.29 -5.41 -0.53
CA ARG A 232 4.49 -6.25 -0.45
C ARG A 232 4.10 -7.70 -0.20
N VAL A 233 4.86 -8.65 -0.74
CA VAL A 233 4.78 -10.09 -0.47
C VAL A 233 6.19 -10.68 -0.42
N GLU A 234 6.42 -11.54 0.56
CA GLU A 234 7.68 -12.26 0.73
C GLU A 234 7.46 -13.77 0.73
N GLN A 235 8.51 -14.53 0.40
CA GLN A 235 8.45 -15.98 0.56
C GLN A 235 8.23 -16.33 2.04
N GLY A 236 7.24 -17.18 2.29
CA GLY A 236 6.85 -17.60 3.63
C GLY A 236 5.71 -16.80 4.26
N ASP A 237 5.30 -15.68 3.66
CA ASP A 237 4.04 -15.00 3.99
C ASP A 237 2.82 -15.85 3.65
N TYR A 238 1.63 -15.40 4.02
CA TYR A 238 0.38 -16.07 3.67
C TYR A 238 -0.44 -15.24 2.71
N LEU A 239 -0.82 -15.82 1.57
CA LEU A 239 -1.91 -15.31 0.76
C LEU A 239 -3.22 -15.85 1.33
N VAL A 240 -4.19 -14.97 1.51
CA VAL A 240 -5.46 -15.28 2.12
C VAL A 240 -6.64 -14.81 1.28
N MET A 241 -7.75 -15.54 1.41
CA MET A 241 -9.04 -15.24 0.81
C MET A 241 -10.14 -15.50 1.82
N THR A 242 -11.16 -14.64 1.88
CA THR A 242 -12.29 -14.76 2.80
C THR A 242 -12.99 -16.13 2.65
N TYR A 243 -13.42 -16.72 3.77
CA TYR A 243 -14.21 -17.96 3.84
C TYR A 243 -15.64 -17.64 4.33
N PRO A 244 -16.69 -18.37 3.91
CA PRO A 244 -16.69 -19.49 2.96
C PRO A 244 -16.88 -19.06 1.50
N ASP A 245 -17.20 -17.78 1.26
CA ASP A 245 -17.77 -17.35 -0.01
C ASP A 245 -16.77 -17.54 -1.16
N ARG A 246 -17.09 -18.51 -2.01
CA ARG A 246 -16.30 -18.88 -3.19
C ARG A 246 -16.60 -17.97 -4.39
N SER A 247 -17.72 -17.24 -4.35
CA SER A 247 -18.24 -16.40 -5.41
C SER A 247 -17.94 -14.92 -5.19
N ALA A 248 -17.99 -14.44 -3.95
CA ALA A 248 -17.66 -13.07 -3.57
C ALA A 248 -16.20 -12.95 -3.12
N CYS A 249 -15.25 -13.46 -3.91
CA CYS A 249 -13.84 -13.22 -3.65
C CYS A 249 -13.55 -11.71 -3.75
N ASP A 250 -13.70 -11.01 -2.61
CA ASP A 250 -13.42 -9.58 -2.45
C ASP A 250 -11.98 -9.24 -2.83
N GLY A 251 -11.12 -10.25 -2.73
CA GLY A 251 -9.79 -10.26 -3.31
C GLY A 251 -8.88 -11.23 -2.59
N ILE A 252 -7.63 -11.27 -3.02
CA ILE A 252 -6.57 -12.01 -2.32
C ILE A 252 -5.60 -10.99 -1.79
N TYR A 253 -5.29 -11.10 -0.50
CA TYR A 253 -4.35 -10.22 0.18
C TYR A 253 -3.30 -11.03 0.93
N ARG A 254 -2.22 -10.36 1.33
CA ARG A 254 -1.10 -10.93 2.06
C ARG A 254 -1.26 -10.65 3.55
N ILE A 255 -0.90 -11.62 4.36
CA ILE A 255 -0.61 -11.45 5.79
C ILE A 255 0.84 -11.89 6.02
N GLU A 256 1.60 -11.05 6.71
CA GLU A 256 2.98 -11.35 7.07
C GLU A 256 3.05 -12.63 7.93
N SER A 257 4.08 -13.45 7.73
CA SER A 257 4.23 -14.77 8.36
C SER A 257 4.08 -14.76 9.89
N SER A 258 4.74 -13.85 10.59
CA SER A 258 4.68 -13.74 12.05
C SER A 258 3.33 -13.23 12.55
N VAL A 259 2.73 -12.24 11.86
CA VAL A 259 1.38 -11.75 12.13
C VAL A 259 0.37 -12.87 11.94
N PHE A 260 0.50 -13.66 10.87
CA PHE A 260 -0.39 -14.80 10.62
C PHE A 260 -0.25 -15.85 11.72
N GLY A 261 0.99 -16.23 12.07
CA GLY A 261 1.26 -17.21 13.13
C GLY A 261 0.79 -16.78 14.51
N TYR A 262 0.76 -15.48 14.79
CA TYR A 262 0.21 -14.93 16.03
C TYR A 262 -1.32 -14.85 16.03
N SER A 263 -1.92 -14.48 14.89
CA SER A 263 -3.33 -14.08 14.83
C SER A 263 -4.30 -15.14 14.30
N TYR A 264 -3.78 -16.20 13.67
CA TYR A 264 -4.59 -17.27 13.08
C TYR A 264 -4.17 -18.64 13.61
N GLU A 265 -5.17 -19.50 13.79
CA GLU A 265 -4.97 -20.91 14.07
C GLU A 265 -5.72 -21.76 13.05
N LYS A 266 -5.21 -22.97 12.80
CA LYS A 266 -5.84 -23.90 11.86
C LYS A 266 -7.24 -24.22 12.36
N ASP A 267 -8.23 -24.05 11.50
CA ASP A 267 -9.60 -24.41 11.84
C ASP A 267 -9.72 -25.94 11.79
N THR A 268 -9.98 -26.56 12.94
CA THR A 268 -10.12 -28.01 13.06
C THR A 268 -11.48 -28.53 12.60
N ASP A 269 -12.46 -27.64 12.45
CA ASP A 269 -13.80 -27.91 11.93
C ASP A 269 -13.94 -27.49 10.46
N ASP A 270 -12.98 -27.86 9.60
CA ASP A 270 -12.93 -27.35 8.22
C ASP A 270 -14.03 -27.90 7.29
N GLY A 271 -15.00 -28.65 7.83
CA GLY A 271 -16.23 -29.05 7.15
C GLY A 271 -16.03 -29.97 5.94
N ARG A 272 -14.78 -30.37 5.63
CA ARG A 272 -14.49 -31.24 4.47
C ARG A 272 -14.87 -32.71 4.68
N HIS A 273 -15.47 -33.06 5.81
CA HIS A 273 -15.87 -34.43 6.13
C HIS A 273 -17.19 -34.90 5.48
N TRP A 274 -17.90 -34.05 4.71
CA TRP A 274 -19.26 -34.37 4.22
C TRP A 274 -19.44 -34.40 2.69
N VAL A 275 -18.41 -34.79 1.92
CA VAL A 275 -18.58 -35.03 0.46
C VAL A 275 -17.91 -36.35 0.05
N MET A 276 -18.32 -37.47 0.64
CA MET A 276 -18.09 -38.83 0.10
C MET A 276 -19.16 -39.77 0.67
N MET A 277 -20.45 -39.51 0.43
CA MET A 277 -21.51 -40.53 0.40
C MET A 277 -22.71 -39.95 -0.35
N GLY A 278 -22.78 -40.27 -1.65
CA GLY A 278 -23.87 -39.97 -2.56
C GLY A 278 -23.66 -40.77 -3.82
#